data_AF-A0A1Q7QYX6-F1
#
_entry.id   AF-A0A1Q7QYX6-F1
#
_cell.length_a   1.000
_cell.length_b   1.000
_cell.length_c   1.000
_cell.angle_alpha   90.00
_cell.angle_beta   90.00
_cell.angle_gamma   90.00
#
_symmetry.space_group_name_H-M   'P 1'
#
loop_
_entity.id
_entity.type
_entity.pdbx_description
1 polymer ?
#
loop_
_entity_poly.entity_id
_entity_poly.type
_entity_poly.pdbx_seq_one_letter_code
_entity_poly.pdbx_strand_id
1 'polypeptide(L)'
;MKLWSLLTGDLSSRFYPVTSSRRFHQIVSDATPPWLPPQAEVFDLPTSATMRTLWVATYTGMYGRARIYARQDRLIVALEGQEMGGLLYQGGNTFVASWDHGVRVVFGTGNVPVAGFTVTRRKRVVTYQRVE
;
A
#
# COMPACT_ATOMS: atom_id res chain seq x y z
N MET A 1 12.99 -39.12 43.87
CA MET A 1 11.89 -40.10 43.91
C MET A 1 10.59 -39.30 43.85
N LYS A 2 9.85 -39.33 42.71
CA LYS A 2 8.61 -40.13 42.47
C LYS A 2 7.59 -39.93 43.62
N LEU A 3 6.37 -39.43 43.41
CA LEU A 3 5.32 -40.06 42.60
C LEU A 3 4.12 -39.06 42.36
N TRP A 4 3.66 -38.77 41.12
CA TRP A 4 2.32 -39.10 40.50
C TRP A 4 1.11 -38.34 41.11
N SER A 5 0.02 -37.96 40.45
CA SER A 5 -0.52 -37.95 39.07
C SER A 5 -1.92 -37.30 39.18
N LEU A 6 -2.62 -37.16 38.04
CA LEU A 6 -4.06 -36.81 37.86
C LEU A 6 -4.27 -35.30 37.68
N LEU A 7 -4.57 -34.77 36.49
CA LEU A 7 -5.69 -35.14 35.63
C LEU A 7 -5.35 -34.88 34.15
N THR A 8 -5.46 -35.95 33.36
CA THR A 8 -5.68 -35.92 31.93
C THR A 8 -7.02 -35.24 31.67
N GLY A 9 -6.98 -34.00 31.20
CA GLY A 9 -8.14 -33.25 30.73
C GLY A 9 -7.85 -32.80 29.30
N ASP A 10 -8.24 -33.63 28.35
CA ASP A 10 -8.18 -33.38 26.92
C ASP A 10 -8.98 -32.11 26.58
N LEU A 11 -8.29 -30.99 26.38
CA LEU A 11 -8.87 -29.74 25.89
C LEU A 11 -8.60 -29.60 24.38
N SER A 12 -8.92 -30.64 23.61
CA SER A 12 -9.31 -30.47 22.20
C SER A 12 -10.71 -29.83 22.10
N SER A 13 -10.90 -28.68 22.75
CA SER A 13 -12.09 -27.85 22.67
C SER A 13 -11.92 -26.87 21.51
N ARG A 14 -12.21 -27.38 20.32
CA ARG A 14 -12.61 -26.69 19.08
C ARG A 14 -12.70 -25.14 19.20
N PHE A 15 -11.57 -24.47 19.05
CA PHE A 15 -11.58 -23.10 18.52
C PHE A 15 -11.89 -23.22 17.03
N TYR A 16 -13.16 -23.26 16.67
CA TYR A 16 -13.55 -22.94 15.30
C TYR A 16 -13.22 -21.46 15.11
N PRO A 17 -12.25 -21.11 14.25
CA PRO A 17 -12.02 -19.71 13.98
C PRO A 17 -13.29 -19.16 13.33
N VAL A 18 -13.87 -18.11 13.90
CA VAL A 18 -15.10 -17.45 13.41
C VAL A 18 -14.99 -17.08 11.91
N THR A 19 -13.77 -17.02 11.40
CA THR A 19 -13.42 -16.83 10.00
C THR A 19 -13.82 -17.97 9.06
N SER A 20 -14.14 -19.17 9.54
CA SER A 20 -14.58 -20.30 8.69
C SER A 20 -16.10 -20.42 8.56
N SER A 21 -16.87 -19.52 9.17
CA SER A 21 -18.33 -19.50 9.05
C SER A 21 -18.74 -18.94 7.69
N ARG A 22 -19.61 -19.68 6.97
CA ARG A 22 -20.23 -19.19 5.72
C ARG A 22 -20.91 -17.84 5.90
N ARG A 23 -21.50 -17.60 7.09
CA ARG A 23 -22.16 -16.34 7.44
C ARG A 23 -21.16 -15.19 7.66
N PHE A 24 -19.97 -15.49 8.17
CA PHE A 24 -18.88 -14.50 8.29
C PHE A 24 -18.33 -14.11 6.92
N HIS A 25 -18.08 -15.08 6.04
CA HIS A 25 -17.73 -14.79 4.65
C HIS A 25 -18.79 -13.97 3.94
N GLN A 26 -20.07 -14.25 4.18
CA GLN A 26 -21.17 -13.49 3.58
C GLN A 26 -21.23 -12.04 4.09
N ILE A 27 -21.03 -11.80 5.40
CA ILE A 27 -20.96 -10.44 5.97
C ILE A 27 -19.72 -9.68 5.45
N VAL A 28 -18.58 -10.34 5.29
CA VAL A 28 -17.36 -9.73 4.74
C VAL A 28 -17.49 -9.45 3.24
N SER A 29 -18.22 -10.28 2.50
CA SER A 29 -18.49 -10.08 1.07
C SER A 29 -19.59 -9.04 0.80
N ASP A 30 -20.65 -8.98 1.62
CA ASP A 30 -21.74 -8.01 1.49
C ASP A 30 -21.39 -6.64 2.06
N ALA A 31 -20.43 -6.57 2.99
CA ALA A 31 -19.87 -5.31 3.43
C ALA A 31 -18.96 -4.76 2.33
N THR A 32 -19.55 -4.11 1.31
CA THR A 32 -18.83 -3.09 0.54
C THR A 32 -18.33 -2.09 1.59
N PRO A 33 -17.02 -2.00 1.87
CA PRO A 33 -16.53 -1.13 2.92
C PRO A 33 -16.97 0.30 2.59
N PRO A 34 -17.65 1.03 3.50
CA PRO A 34 -18.05 2.43 3.25
C PRO A 34 -16.84 3.38 3.10
N TRP A 35 -15.63 2.83 3.25
CA TRP A 35 -14.32 3.46 3.09
C TRP A 35 -13.55 2.95 1.86
N LEU A 36 -14.14 2.09 1.01
CA LEU A 36 -13.62 2.02 -0.34
C LEU A 36 -13.77 3.43 -0.90
N PRO A 37 -12.67 4.14 -1.23
CA PRO A 37 -12.83 5.33 -2.04
C PRO A 37 -13.67 4.89 -3.26
N PRO A 38 -14.51 5.78 -3.83
CA PRO A 38 -15.13 5.48 -5.12
C PRO A 38 -14.02 4.91 -6.01
N GLN A 39 -14.34 3.87 -6.81
CA GLN A 39 -13.41 3.28 -7.77
C GLN A 39 -12.94 4.41 -8.68
N ALA A 40 -11.97 5.19 -8.19
CA ALA A 40 -11.45 6.35 -8.84
C ALA A 40 -10.77 5.76 -10.03
N GLU A 41 -11.25 6.17 -11.21
CA GLU A 41 -10.81 5.65 -12.48
C GLU A 41 -9.29 5.57 -12.45
N VAL A 42 -8.78 4.34 -12.39
CA VAL A 42 -7.36 4.08 -12.25
C VAL A 42 -6.83 4.13 -13.66
N PHE A 43 -6.17 5.23 -14.00
CA PHE A 43 -5.58 5.40 -15.30
C PHE A 43 -4.18 4.79 -15.29
N ASP A 44 -3.89 3.93 -16.27
CA ASP A 44 -2.51 3.50 -16.56
C ASP A 44 -1.64 4.69 -16.99
N LEU A 45 -2.27 5.78 -17.42
CA LEU A 45 -1.63 6.96 -17.99
C LEU A 45 -1.42 8.03 -16.92
N PRO A 46 -0.18 8.32 -16.50
CA PRO A 46 0.17 9.69 -16.25
C PRO A 46 0.25 10.40 -17.61
N THR A 47 -0.60 11.40 -17.75
CA THR A 47 -0.36 12.66 -18.47
C THR A 47 1.09 12.83 -18.94
N SER A 48 1.28 13.11 -20.24
CA SER A 48 2.52 13.39 -21.02
C SER A 48 3.92 13.05 -20.44
N ALA A 49 4.86 12.66 -21.31
CA ALA A 49 6.26 12.40 -20.90
C ALA A 49 6.89 13.54 -20.08
N THR A 50 6.52 14.80 -20.38
CA THR A 50 6.95 16.00 -19.65
C THR A 50 6.38 16.05 -18.23
N MET A 51 5.14 15.63 -18.00
CA MET A 51 4.56 15.67 -16.66
C MET A 51 5.14 14.57 -15.76
N ARG A 52 5.54 13.43 -16.32
CA ARG A 52 6.19 12.35 -15.55
C ARG A 52 7.46 12.81 -14.82
N THR A 53 8.22 13.74 -15.38
CA THR A 53 9.48 14.21 -14.79
C THR A 53 9.29 14.93 -13.45
N LEU A 54 8.09 15.43 -13.16
CA LEU A 54 7.76 16.12 -11.91
C LEU A 54 7.97 15.23 -10.66
N TRP A 55 7.73 13.93 -10.82
CA TRP A 55 7.80 12.93 -9.75
C TRP A 55 9.06 12.05 -9.80
N VAL A 56 9.87 12.20 -10.85
CA VAL A 56 11.13 11.45 -10.97
C VAL A 56 12.16 12.08 -10.02
N ALA A 57 12.61 11.27 -9.07
CA ALA A 57 13.53 11.70 -8.02
C ALA A 57 14.05 10.54 -7.18
N THR A 58 15.03 10.85 -6.34
CA THR A 58 15.32 10.08 -5.13
C THR A 58 14.63 10.76 -3.94
N TYR A 59 13.95 9.96 -3.14
CA TYR A 59 13.31 10.37 -1.89
C TYR A 59 13.83 9.53 -0.71
N THR A 60 13.84 10.10 0.49
CA THR A 60 14.19 9.40 1.74
C THR A 60 13.03 9.46 2.72
N GLY A 61 12.80 8.38 3.46
CA GLY A 61 11.74 8.28 4.44
C GLY A 61 11.99 7.18 5.46
N MET A 62 10.97 6.87 6.27
CA MET A 62 11.10 5.92 7.39
C MET A 62 11.60 4.53 6.98
N TYR A 63 11.24 4.06 5.78
CA TYR A 63 11.64 2.74 5.27
C TYR A 63 12.83 2.79 4.31
N GLY A 64 13.58 3.88 4.32
CA GLY A 64 14.78 4.05 3.53
C GLY A 64 14.60 4.93 2.29
N ARG A 65 15.43 4.67 1.29
CA ARG A 65 15.50 5.44 0.04
C ARG A 65 14.54 4.88 -1.00
N ALA A 66 13.59 5.70 -1.44
CA ALA A 66 12.71 5.39 -2.56
C ALA A 66 13.15 6.15 -3.81
N ARG A 67 13.50 5.42 -4.87
CA ARG A 67 13.77 6.00 -6.19
C ARG A 67 12.52 5.86 -7.05
N ILE A 68 12.06 6.97 -7.59
CA ILE A 68 10.96 7.00 -8.56
C ILE A 68 11.54 7.40 -9.91
N TYR A 69 11.30 6.59 -10.93
CA TYR A 69 11.79 6.85 -12.29
C TYR A 69 10.75 6.47 -13.33
N ALA A 70 10.82 7.11 -14.50
CA ALA A 70 9.92 6.80 -15.60
C ALA A 70 10.46 5.61 -16.41
N ARG A 71 9.59 4.65 -16.72
CA ARG A 71 9.84 3.56 -17.68
C ARG A 71 8.63 3.50 -18.61
N GLN A 72 8.85 3.77 -19.90
CA GLN A 72 7.80 3.85 -20.92
C GLN A 72 6.70 4.86 -20.53
N ASP A 73 5.49 4.38 -20.31
CA ASP A 73 4.30 5.14 -19.93
C ASP A 73 4.04 5.14 -18.42
N ARG A 74 4.92 4.54 -17.60
CA ARG A 74 4.69 4.34 -16.16
C ARG A 74 5.78 4.98 -15.30
N LEU A 75 5.40 5.33 -14.07
CA LEU A 75 6.35 5.61 -13.00
C LEU A 75 6.62 4.33 -12.23
N ILE A 76 7.89 3.96 -12.07
CA ILE A 76 8.32 2.80 -11.32
C ILE A 76 8.91 3.25 -10.00
N VAL A 77 8.58 2.52 -8.93
CA VAL A 77 9.16 2.73 -7.60
C VAL A 77 10.17 1.62 -7.32
N ALA A 78 11.36 2.00 -6.88
CA ALA A 78 12.32 1.11 -6.26
C ALA A 78 12.60 1.57 -4.83
N LEU A 79 12.51 0.67 -3.85
CA LEU A 79 12.81 0.93 -2.45
C LEU A 79 14.11 0.22 -2.08
N GLU A 80 15.10 0.97 -1.56
CA GLU A 80 16.43 0.44 -1.21
C GLU A 80 17.06 -0.38 -2.36
N GLY A 81 16.89 0.10 -3.59
CA GLY A 81 17.41 -0.57 -4.80
C GLY A 81 16.55 -1.72 -5.33
N GLN A 82 15.54 -2.17 -4.58
CA GLN A 82 14.61 -3.21 -5.05
C GLN A 82 13.42 -2.60 -5.78
N GLU A 83 13.22 -2.98 -7.05
CA GLU A 83 12.05 -2.57 -7.83
C GLU A 83 10.76 -3.18 -7.24
N MET A 84 9.79 -2.33 -6.93
CA MET A 84 8.52 -2.72 -6.33
C MET A 84 7.42 -2.86 -7.38
N GLY A 85 7.40 -1.95 -8.36
CA GLY A 85 6.43 -1.95 -9.45
C GLY A 85 5.98 -0.54 -9.86
N GLY A 86 4.87 -0.48 -10.59
CA GLY A 86 4.36 0.75 -11.19
C GLY A 86 3.41 1.53 -10.29
N LEU A 87 3.37 2.85 -10.47
CA LEU A 87 2.34 3.72 -9.93
C LEU A 87 1.24 3.95 -10.98
N LEU A 88 0.00 3.67 -10.58
CA LEU A 88 -1.20 3.89 -11.37
C LEU A 88 -1.80 5.25 -11.00
N TYR A 89 -2.13 6.07 -11.98
CA TYR A 89 -2.57 7.43 -11.77
C TYR A 89 -4.05 7.48 -11.39
N GLN A 90 -4.39 8.25 -10.34
CA GLN A 90 -5.78 8.48 -9.91
C GLN A 90 -6.22 9.94 -10.03
N GLY A 91 -5.41 10.82 -10.63
CA GLY A 91 -5.71 12.24 -10.78
C GLY A 91 -4.95 13.16 -9.81
N GLY A 92 -4.74 14.40 -10.25
CA GLY A 92 -3.96 15.40 -9.53
C GLY A 92 -2.55 14.91 -9.21
N ASN A 93 -2.26 14.77 -7.91
CA ASN A 93 -0.99 14.29 -7.36
C ASN A 93 -1.11 12.89 -6.72
N THR A 94 -2.15 12.15 -7.07
CA THR A 94 -2.50 10.90 -6.38
C THR A 94 -2.26 9.69 -7.26
N PHE A 95 -1.63 8.68 -6.68
CA PHE A 95 -1.30 7.41 -7.31
C PHE A 95 -1.63 6.24 -6.39
N VAL A 96 -1.80 5.06 -6.99
CA VAL A 96 -1.93 3.78 -6.29
C VAL A 96 -0.83 2.85 -6.77
N ALA A 97 -0.26 2.07 -5.85
CA ALA A 97 0.75 1.08 -6.21
C ALA A 97 0.10 -0.10 -6.96
N SER A 98 0.68 -0.50 -8.09
CA SER A 98 0.20 -1.65 -8.87
C SER A 98 0.40 -2.99 -8.16
N TRP A 99 1.32 -3.06 -7.20
CA TRP A 99 1.68 -4.27 -6.45
C TRP A 99 0.94 -4.41 -5.11
N ASP A 100 0.33 -3.35 -4.61
CA ASP A 100 -0.51 -3.36 -3.41
C ASP A 100 -1.55 -2.24 -3.51
N HIS A 101 -2.77 -2.56 -3.95
CA HIS A 101 -3.85 -1.58 -4.09
C HIS A 101 -4.27 -0.92 -2.77
N GLY A 102 -3.83 -1.46 -1.62
CA GLY A 102 -3.97 -0.84 -0.31
C GLY A 102 -2.96 0.28 -0.05
N VAL A 103 -2.00 0.50 -0.95
CA VAL A 103 -0.97 1.55 -0.88
C VAL A 103 -1.35 2.71 -1.80
N ARG A 104 -1.64 3.84 -1.17
CA ARG A 104 -1.91 5.13 -1.85
C ARG A 104 -0.72 6.06 -1.67
N VAL A 105 -0.29 6.70 -2.75
CA VAL A 105 0.80 7.68 -2.76
C VAL A 105 0.22 9.04 -3.13
N VAL A 106 0.49 10.06 -2.31
CA VAL A 106 0.04 11.44 -2.56
C VAL A 106 1.24 12.37 -2.53
N PHE A 107 1.54 12.98 -3.67
CA PHE A 107 2.64 13.92 -3.83
C PHE A 107 2.25 15.34 -3.38
N GLY A 108 3.21 16.07 -2.82
CA GLY A 108 3.00 17.46 -2.36
C GLY A 108 2.54 18.40 -3.48
N THR A 109 1.65 19.33 -3.16
CA THR A 109 1.14 20.34 -4.09
C THR A 109 2.06 21.57 -4.14
N GLY A 110 2.17 22.22 -5.30
CA GLY A 110 2.66 23.59 -5.42
C GLY A 110 4.16 23.80 -5.69
N ASN A 111 5.03 22.80 -5.46
CA ASN A 111 6.46 22.91 -5.77
C ASN A 111 6.85 21.93 -6.87
N VAL A 112 7.47 22.47 -7.93
CA VAL A 112 8.12 21.72 -9.01
C VAL A 112 9.62 22.04 -8.96
N PRO A 113 10.50 21.03 -8.81
CA PRO A 113 10.21 19.61 -8.67
C PRO A 113 9.51 19.27 -7.34
N VAL A 114 8.75 18.17 -7.31
CA VAL A 114 7.95 17.77 -6.15
C VAL A 114 8.84 17.45 -4.95
N ALA A 115 8.66 18.20 -3.87
CA ALA A 115 9.50 18.13 -2.67
C ALA A 115 9.35 16.84 -1.82
N GLY A 116 8.27 16.08 -2.02
CA GLY A 116 8.02 14.87 -1.24
C GLY A 116 6.65 14.27 -1.49
N PHE A 117 6.40 13.12 -0.86
CA PHE A 117 5.11 12.44 -0.90
C PHE A 117 4.79 11.74 0.41
N THR A 118 3.52 11.39 0.56
CA THR A 118 3.03 10.54 1.64
C THR A 118 2.55 9.21 1.08
N VAL A 119 2.78 8.14 1.82
CA VAL A 119 2.32 6.78 1.53
C VAL A 119 1.34 6.38 2.61
N THR A 120 0.12 6.00 2.22
CA THR A 120 -0.90 5.51 3.14
C THR A 120 -1.15 4.03 2.90
N ARG A 121 -1.09 3.22 3.96
CA ARG A 121 -1.45 1.78 3.95
C ARG A 121 -2.12 1.38 5.26
N ARG A 122 -3.33 0.80 5.21
CA ARG A 122 -4.06 0.24 6.37
C ARG A 122 -3.98 1.14 7.63
N LYS A 123 -4.29 2.44 7.47
CA LYS A 123 -4.24 3.51 8.49
C LYS A 123 -2.86 4.03 8.92
N ARG A 124 -1.76 3.54 8.36
CA ARG A 124 -0.42 4.11 8.57
C ARG A 124 -0.09 5.08 7.46
N VAL A 125 0.47 6.23 7.82
CA VAL A 125 0.97 7.25 6.88
C VAL A 125 2.48 7.38 7.10
N VAL A 126 3.24 7.33 6.00
CA VAL A 126 4.69 7.53 6.01
C VAL A 126 5.04 8.63 5.02
N THR A 127 5.94 9.52 5.43
CA THR A 127 6.39 10.65 4.61
C THR A 127 7.76 10.36 4.01
N TYR A 128 7.92 10.77 2.75
CA TYR A 128 9.16 10.75 2.00
C TYR A 128 9.49 12.17 1.52
N GLN A 129 10.75 12.56 1.66
CA GLN A 129 11.27 13.87 1.27
C GLN A 129 12.27 13.70 0.13
N ARG A 130 12.19 14.59 -0.87
CA ARG A 130 13.11 14.58 -2.01
C ARG A 130 14.52 14.92 -1.53
N VAL A 131 15.49 14.19 -2.04
CA VAL A 131 16.92 14.42 -1.76
C VAL A 131 17.72 14.67 -3.02
N GLU A 132 17.24 14.21 -4.19
CA GLU A 132 17.84 14.40 -5.52
C GLU A 132 16.73 14.51 -6.57
#